data_AF-A0A4Q3VLK5-F1
#
_entry.id   AF-A0A4Q3VLK5-F1
#
_cell.length_a   1.000
_cell.length_b   1.000
_cell.length_c   1.000
_cell.angle_alpha   90.00
_cell.angle_beta   90.00
_cell.angle_gamma   90.00
#
_symmetry.space_group_name_H-M   'P 1'
#
loop_
_entity.id
_entity.type
_entity.pdbx_description
1 polymer ?
#
loop_
_entity_poly.entity_id
_entity_poly.type
_entity_poly.pdbx_seq_one_letter_code
_entity_poly.pdbx_strand_id
1 'polypeptide(L)' 'MSTSFSTNNFHLICDKLAAKDAALQLIIHTFGYPPMWTRPNTFETLVHIILEQQVSL' A
#
# COMPACT_ATOMS: atom_id res chain seq x y z
N MET A 1 2.03 11.30 19.04
CA MET A 1 1.93 11.90 17.69
C MET A 1 1.31 10.85 16.78
N SER A 2 0.12 11.12 16.24
CA SER A 2 -0.58 10.19 15.36
C SER A 2 0.18 10.05 14.04
N THR A 3 0.91 8.97 13.84
CA THR A 3 1.60 8.65 12.58
C THR A 3 0.59 8.06 11.58
N SER A 4 -0.41 8.84 11.20
CA SER A 4 -1.42 8.39 10.24
C SER A 4 -0.80 8.25 8.86
N PHE A 5 -1.06 7.13 8.21
CA PHE A 5 -0.65 6.87 6.83
C PHE A 5 -1.38 7.82 5.85
N SER A 6 -0.66 8.42 4.90
CA SER A 6 -1.20 9.37 3.93
C SER A 6 -0.33 9.44 2.68
N THR A 7 -0.86 10.04 1.60
CA THR A 7 -0.09 10.26 0.37
C THR A 7 1.20 11.04 0.60
N ASN A 8 1.17 12.00 1.54
CA ASN A 8 2.33 12.84 1.87
C ASN A 8 3.48 12.07 2.52
N ASN A 9 3.21 10.96 3.20
CA ASN A 9 4.24 10.17 3.87
C ASN A 9 4.48 8.79 3.22
N PHE A 10 3.76 8.47 2.16
CA PHE A 10 3.81 7.17 1.51
C PHE A 10 5.19 6.84 0.93
N HIS A 11 5.76 7.70 0.08
CA HIS A 11 7.09 7.46 -0.50
C HIS A 11 8.18 7.40 0.57
N LEU A 12 8.11 8.26 1.59
CA LEU A 12 9.05 8.23 2.72
C LEU A 12 9.00 6.87 3.46
N ILE A 13 7.82 6.26 3.58
CA ILE A 13 7.67 4.93 4.17
C ILE A 13 8.24 3.86 3.24
N CYS A 14 7.97 3.95 1.92
CA CYS A 14 8.58 3.05 0.93
C CYS A 14 10.11 3.08 0.99
N ASP A 15 10.71 4.27 1.06
CA ASP A 15 12.17 4.42 1.17
C ASP A 15 12.71 3.79 2.46
N LYS A 16 12.01 3.98 3.58
CA LYS A 16 12.39 3.36 4.87
C LYS A 16 12.32 1.84 4.84
N LEU A 17 11.39 1.26 4.09
CA LEU A 17 11.27 -0.19 3.92
C LEU A 17 12.34 -0.72 2.95
N ALA A 18 12.55 -0.06 1.82
CA ALA A 18 13.60 -0.40 0.85
C ALA A 18 15.01 -0.34 1.46
N ALA A 19 15.27 0.62 2.36
CA ALA A 19 16.54 0.68 3.08
C ALA A 19 16.81 -0.55 3.98
N LYS A 20 15.77 -1.34 4.32
CA LYS A 20 15.87 -2.53 5.17
C LYS A 20 15.75 -3.84 4.40
N ASP A 21 15.32 -3.79 3.15
CA ASP A 21 15.04 -4.96 2.33
C ASP A 21 15.51 -4.73 0.88
N ALA A 22 16.56 -5.45 0.49
CA ALA A 22 17.17 -5.34 -0.82
C ALA A 22 16.22 -5.74 -1.97
N ALA A 23 15.27 -6.64 -1.73
CA ALA A 23 14.27 -7.01 -2.72
C ALA A 23 13.27 -5.86 -2.94
N LEU A 24 12.83 -5.20 -1.88
CA LEU A 24 11.98 -4.00 -2.00
C LEU A 24 12.71 -2.85 -2.68
N GLN A 25 14.00 -2.65 -2.36
CA GLN A 25 14.83 -1.67 -3.06
C GLN A 25 14.95 -1.96 -4.56
N LEU A 26 15.17 -3.22 -4.92
CA LEU A 26 15.25 -3.66 -6.32
C LEU A 26 13.92 -3.39 -7.05
N ILE A 27 12.78 -3.72 -6.43
CA ILE A 27 11.45 -3.49 -7.01
C ILE A 27 11.23 -2.00 -7.28
N ILE A 28 11.52 -1.11 -6.32
CA ILE A 28 11.37 0.34 -6.52
C ILE A 28 12.30 0.86 -7.60
N HIS A 29 13.56 0.40 -7.64
CA HIS A 29 14.51 0.80 -8.68
C HIS A 29 14.07 0.34 -10.07
N THR A 30 13.45 -0.84 -10.16
CA THR A 30 13.05 -1.45 -11.44
C THR A 30 11.72 -0.91 -11.97
N PHE A 31 10.74 -0.69 -11.08
CA PHE A 31 9.36 -0.37 -11.46
C PHE A 31 8.86 1.00 -10.96
N GLY A 32 9.65 1.72 -10.17
CA GLY A 32 9.24 2.96 -9.49
C GLY A 32 8.46 2.70 -8.20
N TYR A 33 7.92 3.77 -7.61
CA TYR A 33 7.07 3.66 -6.43
C TYR A 33 5.74 2.99 -6.79
N PRO A 34 5.22 2.07 -5.94
CA PRO A 34 3.89 1.52 -6.15
C PRO A 34 2.83 2.63 -6.06
N PRO A 35 1.65 2.48 -6.68
CA PRO A 35 0.54 3.39 -6.40
C PRO A 35 0.02 3.20 -4.97
N MET A 36 -0.46 4.27 -4.34
CA MET A 36 -1.13 4.17 -3.04
C MET A 36 -2.54 3.62 -3.25
N TRP A 37 -2.76 2.33 -2.99
CA TRP A 37 -4.09 1.74 -3.06
C TRP A 37 -4.95 2.22 -1.89
N THR A 38 -6.01 2.95 -2.21
CA THR A 38 -7.00 3.43 -1.25
C THR A 38 -8.39 3.02 -1.69
N ARG A 39 -9.25 2.64 -0.74
CA ARG A 39 -10.68 2.46 -0.94
C ARG A 39 -11.45 3.40 0.01
N PRO A 40 -12.63 3.92 -0.38
CA PRO A 40 -13.45 4.73 0.52
C PRO A 40 -13.77 3.98 1.82
N ASN A 41 -13.79 4.67 2.97
CA ASN A 41 -14.14 4.04 4.24
C ASN A 41 -15.68 3.96 4.40
N THR A 42 -16.31 3.10 3.61
CA THR A 42 -17.77 2.90 3.56
C THR A 42 -18.14 1.45 3.89
N PHE A 43 -19.38 1.24 4.35
CA PHE A 43 -19.91 -0.11 4.57
C PHE A 43 -19.90 -0.96 3.27
N GLU A 44 -20.19 -0.34 2.13
CA GLU A 44 -20.09 -0.96 0.81
C GLU A 44 -18.68 -1.53 0.55
N THR A 45 -17.63 -0.75 0.85
CA THR A 45 -16.24 -1.20 0.70
C THR A 45 -15.97 -2.42 1.58
N LEU A 46 -16.48 -2.45 2.81
CA LEU A 46 -16.34 -3.61 3.69
C LEU A 46 -17.04 -4.85 3.11
N VAL A 47 -18.25 -4.70 2.57
CA VAL A 47 -19.00 -5.80 1.94
C VAL A 47 -18.24 -6.32 0.71
N HIS A 48 -17.75 -5.44 -0.17
CA HIS A 48 -16.94 -5.83 -1.33
C HIS A 48 -15.66 -6.58 -0.90
N ILE A 49 -14.97 -6.12 0.14
CA ILE A 49 -13.80 -6.82 0.69
C ILE A 49 -14.16 -8.25 1.15
N ILE A 50 -15.31 -8.43 1.81
CA ILE A 50 -15.75 -9.77 2.26
C ILE A 50 -16.07 -10.67 1.06
N LEU A 51 -16.74 -10.14 0.04
CA LEU A 51 -17.12 -10.90 -1.15
C LEU A 51 -15.91 -11.26 -2.04
N GLU A 52 -14.87 -10.43 -2.05
CA GLU A 52 -13.61 -10.68 -2.78
C GLU A 52 -12.75 -11.79 -2.12
N GLN A 53 -13.04 -12.22 -0.88
CA GLN A 53 -12.26 -13.24 -0.20
C GLN A 53 -12.47 -14.64 -0.81
N GLN A 54 -11.36 -15.34 -1.08
CA GLN A 54 -11.34 -16.73 -1.57
C GLN A 54 -12.03 -16.95 -2.93
N VAL A 55 -12.33 -15.87 -3.66
CA VAL A 55 -12.75 -15.90 -5.06
C VAL A 55 -11.59 -15.35 -5.88
N SER A 56 -11.22 -16.00 -6.99
CA SER A 56 -10.15 -15.49 -7.85
C SER A 56 -10.53 -14.12 -8.41
N LEU A 57 -9.55 -13.19 -8.42
CA LEU A 57 -9.63 -11.96 -9.20
C LEU A 57 -9.59 -12.25 -10.70
#